data_AF-A0A1I2LTE4-F1
#
_entry.id   AF-A0A1I2LTE4-F1
#
_cell.length_a   1.000
_cell.length_b   1.000
_cell.length_c   1.000
_cell.angle_alpha   90.00
_cell.angle_beta   90.00
_cell.angle_gamma   90.00
#
_symmetry.space_group_name_H-M   'P 1'
#
loop_
_entity.id
_entity.type
_entity.pdbx_description
1 polymer ?
#
loop_
_entity_poly.entity_id
_entity_poly.type
_entity_poly.pdbx_seq_one_letter_code
_entity_poly.pdbx_strand_id
1 'polypeptide(L)'
;MTDEVERVLMFSFWGSYLKKDYMEVGLDVTEILMRHWGKVRRLEGVAFDYDEGLEDLDSIDEVRKEVLGDRDRYGLYKVTFFNPSVSEEIYVNRLSVNRSLLLLYEYDGLKYFQTEDVKLNEQRTQAFLDVFTDVAGHPALEELWMLDFDWNGFMGKPAYLYRPEPLYERVEDTLYTTDMKADVSRLVEEFEAHVPREWVIDYLQDRLGAESVQEMEDGKIRVLFYDRELTKNKVGNTRKFLRAFERHVDEYLLQKGIRLYKGRGNNGRRN
;
A
#
# COMPACT_ATOMS: atom_id res chain seq x y z
N MET A 1 -22.07 -22.00 4.33
CA MET A 1 -20.99 -21.65 3.41
C MET A 1 -20.93 -20.14 3.39
N THR A 2 -20.19 -19.58 4.34
CA THR A 2 -19.78 -18.17 4.31
C THR A 2 -18.58 -18.14 3.39
N ASP A 3 -18.68 -17.49 2.24
CA ASP A 3 -17.53 -17.30 1.36
C ASP A 3 -16.45 -16.54 2.15
N GLU A 4 -15.35 -17.23 2.44
CA GLU A 4 -14.19 -16.72 3.18
C GLU A 4 -13.42 -15.78 2.24
N VAL A 5 -13.70 -14.48 2.32
CA VAL A 5 -13.10 -13.46 1.44
C VAL A 5 -11.78 -12.99 2.02
N GLU A 6 -10.67 -13.35 1.39
CA GLU A 6 -9.36 -12.72 1.64
C GLU A 6 -9.46 -11.21 1.41
N ARG A 7 -9.00 -10.41 2.38
CA ARG A 7 -9.00 -8.95 2.27
C ARG A 7 -7.59 -8.41 2.10
N VAL A 8 -7.41 -7.52 1.14
CA VAL A 8 -6.16 -6.76 1.01
C VAL A 8 -6.12 -5.79 2.18
N LEU A 9 -5.11 -5.91 3.04
CA LEU A 9 -4.81 -4.99 4.14
C LEU A 9 -3.93 -3.82 3.70
N MET A 10 -2.96 -4.14 2.86
CA MET A 10 -1.92 -3.21 2.45
C MET A 10 -1.55 -3.46 1.01
N PHE A 11 -1.37 -2.39 0.25
CA PHE A 11 -0.91 -2.51 -1.13
C PHE A 11 -0.12 -1.31 -1.61
N SER A 12 0.81 -1.56 -2.53
CA SER A 12 1.44 -0.53 -3.35
C SER A 12 0.99 -0.70 -4.81
N PHE A 13 0.56 0.37 -5.46
CA PHE A 13 -0.07 0.29 -6.78
C PHE A 13 0.60 1.16 -7.86
N TRP A 14 0.80 2.46 -7.58
CA TRP A 14 1.51 3.42 -8.41
C TRP A 14 2.97 3.60 -7.96
N GLY A 15 3.23 3.50 -6.67
CA GLY A 15 4.58 3.56 -6.10
C GLY A 15 5.33 2.23 -6.17
N SER A 16 4.68 1.18 -6.67
CA SER A 16 5.27 -0.15 -6.89
C SER A 16 6.30 -0.20 -8.02
N TYR A 17 6.47 0.89 -8.77
CA TYR A 17 7.55 1.02 -9.75
C TYR A 17 8.89 1.34 -9.08
N LEU A 18 9.30 0.49 -8.14
CA LEU A 18 10.52 0.67 -7.37
C LEU A 18 11.71 0.91 -8.30
N LYS A 19 12.66 1.71 -7.80
CA LYS A 19 13.97 1.89 -8.45
C LYS A 19 14.85 0.64 -8.36
N LYS A 20 14.43 -0.37 -7.57
CA LYS A 20 15.16 -1.58 -7.20
C LYS A 20 14.40 -2.87 -7.59
N ASP A 21 15.08 -4.01 -7.49
CA ASP A 21 14.50 -5.33 -7.69
C ASP A 21 13.37 -5.59 -6.69
N TYR A 22 12.18 -5.87 -7.20
CA TYR A 22 10.96 -6.04 -6.39
C TYR A 22 11.03 -7.27 -5.46
N MET A 23 11.81 -8.28 -5.87
CA MET A 23 12.05 -9.45 -5.03
C MET A 23 12.85 -9.09 -3.79
N GLU A 24 13.91 -8.28 -3.94
CA GLU A 24 14.73 -7.81 -2.82
C GLU A 24 13.92 -6.91 -1.88
N VAL A 25 13.12 -5.99 -2.43
CA VAL A 25 12.26 -5.15 -1.58
C VAL A 25 11.20 -5.97 -0.86
N GLY A 26 10.64 -7.00 -1.50
CA GLY A 26 9.75 -7.94 -0.82
C GLY A 26 10.44 -8.70 0.33
N LEU A 27 11.74 -9.01 0.19
CA LEU A 27 12.52 -9.67 1.24
C LEU A 27 12.79 -8.71 2.40
N ASP A 28 13.10 -7.46 2.09
CA ASP A 28 13.25 -6.40 3.11
C ASP A 28 11.92 -6.17 3.86
N VAL A 29 10.78 -6.19 3.15
CA VAL A 29 9.44 -6.13 3.77
C VAL A 29 9.16 -7.38 4.59
N THR A 30 9.55 -8.55 4.12
CA THR A 30 9.43 -9.81 4.88
C THR A 30 10.19 -9.72 6.20
N GLU A 31 11.41 -9.19 6.18
CA GLU A 31 12.21 -8.95 7.39
C GLU A 31 11.51 -7.99 8.36
N ILE A 32 10.93 -6.90 7.84
CA ILE A 32 10.13 -5.96 8.64
C ILE A 32 8.97 -6.71 9.31
N LEU A 33 8.20 -7.48 8.55
CA LEU A 33 7.05 -8.23 9.08
C LEU A 33 7.47 -9.30 10.09
N MET A 34 8.61 -9.96 9.90
CA MET A 34 9.15 -10.93 10.85
C MET A 34 9.45 -10.31 12.21
N ARG A 35 9.88 -9.05 12.26
CA ARG A 35 10.11 -8.33 13.53
C ARG A 35 8.81 -8.07 14.30
N HIS A 36 7.68 -7.95 13.59
CA HIS A 36 6.38 -7.66 14.18
C HIS A 36 5.59 -8.93 14.52
N TRP A 37 5.64 -9.95 13.66
CA TRP A 37 4.78 -11.14 13.74
C TRP A 37 5.54 -12.44 13.98
N GLY A 38 6.87 -12.36 14.07
CA GLY A 38 7.73 -13.51 14.30
C GLY A 38 7.97 -14.33 13.05
N LYS A 39 8.08 -15.64 13.22
CA LYS A 39 8.55 -16.54 12.17
C LYS A 39 7.63 -16.62 10.94
N VAL A 40 8.23 -16.84 9.79
CA VAL A 40 7.50 -17.15 8.55
C VAL A 40 6.97 -18.57 8.66
N ARG A 41 5.66 -18.72 8.52
CA ARG A 41 4.98 -20.01 8.67
C ARG A 41 4.98 -20.81 7.39
N ARG A 42 4.89 -20.12 6.26
CA ARG A 42 4.93 -20.73 4.94
C ARG A 42 5.52 -19.76 3.93
N LEU A 43 6.46 -20.22 3.12
CA LEU A 43 7.03 -19.51 1.97
C LEU A 43 6.71 -20.29 0.69
N GLU A 44 5.99 -19.66 -0.24
CA GLU A 44 5.53 -20.30 -1.48
C GLU A 44 6.03 -19.52 -2.71
N GLY A 45 6.49 -20.22 -3.74
CA GLY A 45 6.84 -19.64 -5.05
C GLY A 45 5.73 -19.87 -6.09
N VAL A 46 5.73 -19.11 -7.18
CA VAL A 46 4.74 -19.19 -8.27
C VAL A 46 4.73 -20.52 -9.01
N ALA A 47 5.86 -21.24 -9.00
CA ALA A 47 6.00 -22.46 -9.77
C ALA A 47 5.12 -23.64 -9.29
N PHE A 48 4.30 -23.48 -8.24
CA PHE A 48 3.51 -24.56 -7.66
C PHE A 48 2.02 -24.22 -7.50
N ASP A 49 1.17 -25.08 -8.07
CA ASP A 49 -0.15 -25.37 -7.51
C ASP A 49 0.07 -26.11 -6.18
N TYR A 50 -0.26 -25.46 -5.06
CA TYR A 50 -0.56 -26.03 -3.73
C TYR A 50 0.17 -27.35 -3.32
N ASP A 51 1.37 -27.28 -2.74
CA ASP A 51 1.73 -27.98 -1.45
C ASP A 51 3.22 -27.92 -1.00
N GLU A 52 4.18 -27.48 -1.82
CA GLU A 52 5.62 -27.55 -1.45
C GLU A 52 6.19 -26.24 -0.87
N GLY A 53 5.41 -25.50 -0.08
CA GLY A 53 5.92 -24.32 0.62
C GLY A 53 6.95 -24.71 1.69
N LEU A 54 8.00 -23.91 1.88
CA LEU A 54 8.86 -24.08 3.05
C LEU A 54 8.12 -23.62 4.29
N GLU A 55 8.13 -24.42 5.35
CA GLU A 55 7.41 -24.13 6.58
C GLU A 55 8.33 -23.67 7.70
N ASP A 56 7.77 -22.85 8.60
CA ASP A 56 8.38 -22.51 9.89
C ASP A 56 9.85 -22.02 9.80
N LEU A 57 10.09 -21.02 8.94
CA LEU A 57 11.38 -20.35 8.78
C LEU A 57 11.56 -19.27 9.87
N ASP A 58 12.56 -19.46 10.71
CA ASP A 58 12.80 -18.64 11.92
C ASP A 58 13.74 -17.46 11.66
N SER A 59 14.39 -17.38 10.50
CA SER A 59 15.31 -16.29 10.16
C SER A 59 15.10 -15.75 8.75
N ILE A 60 15.34 -14.44 8.58
CA ILE A 60 15.33 -13.81 7.27
C ILE A 60 16.42 -14.39 6.35
N ASP A 61 17.54 -14.84 6.89
CA ASP A 61 18.63 -15.43 6.11
C ASP A 61 18.20 -16.72 5.40
N GLU A 62 17.37 -17.54 6.04
CA GLU A 62 16.79 -18.74 5.42
C GLU A 62 15.85 -18.37 4.26
N VAL A 63 14.97 -17.39 4.48
CA VAL A 63 14.05 -16.87 3.45
C VAL A 63 14.84 -16.30 2.27
N ARG A 64 15.83 -15.44 2.53
CA ARG A 64 16.67 -14.82 1.48
C ARG A 64 17.45 -15.88 0.71
N LYS A 65 18.04 -16.85 1.40
CA LYS A 65 18.79 -17.94 0.78
C LYS A 65 17.92 -18.74 -0.17
N GLU A 66 16.69 -19.05 0.22
CA GLU A 66 15.75 -19.80 -0.62
C GLU A 66 15.32 -18.97 -1.84
N VAL A 67 14.80 -17.76 -1.61
CA VAL A 67 14.26 -16.89 -2.68
C VAL A 67 15.35 -16.48 -3.68
N LEU A 68 16.54 -16.14 -3.22
CA LEU A 68 17.65 -15.73 -4.09
C LEU A 68 18.41 -16.93 -4.69
N GLY A 69 18.31 -18.11 -4.05
CA GLY A 69 18.89 -19.36 -4.55
C GLY A 69 18.14 -19.92 -5.76
N ASP A 70 16.83 -19.68 -5.86
CA ASP A 70 15.98 -20.08 -6.98
C ASP A 70 15.06 -18.92 -7.44
N ARG A 71 15.68 -17.93 -8.07
CA ARG A 71 14.99 -16.70 -8.53
C ARG A 71 13.90 -16.97 -9.57
N ASP A 72 13.98 -18.09 -10.30
CA ASP A 72 12.96 -18.46 -11.27
C ASP A 72 11.71 -19.00 -10.55
N ARG A 73 11.89 -19.88 -9.55
CA ARG A 73 10.80 -20.39 -8.69
C ARG A 73 10.10 -19.27 -7.92
N TYR A 74 10.86 -18.32 -7.39
CA TYR A 74 10.38 -17.24 -6.54
C TYR A 74 10.23 -15.90 -7.27
N GLY A 75 10.17 -15.94 -8.61
CA GLY A 75 9.97 -14.73 -9.42
C GLY A 75 8.70 -13.94 -9.05
N LEU A 76 7.71 -14.62 -8.45
CA LEU A 76 6.73 -14.06 -7.52
C LEU A 76 6.64 -15.05 -6.33
N TYR A 77 6.36 -14.56 -5.14
CA TYR A 77 6.30 -15.42 -3.95
C TYR A 77 5.30 -14.90 -2.92
N LYS A 78 4.85 -15.82 -2.05
CA LYS A 78 3.97 -15.54 -0.94
C LYS A 78 4.64 -15.93 0.37
N VAL A 79 4.51 -15.07 1.37
CA VAL A 79 5.01 -15.30 2.73
C VAL A 79 3.83 -15.24 3.69
N THR A 80 3.60 -16.31 4.42
CA THR A 80 2.51 -16.43 5.39
C THR A 80 3.05 -16.24 6.80
N PHE A 81 2.38 -15.41 7.58
CA PHE A 81 2.61 -15.18 8.99
C PHE A 81 1.32 -15.55 9.75
N PHE A 82 1.42 -16.27 10.87
CA PHE A 82 0.28 -16.33 11.80
C PHE A 82 0.22 -15.03 12.59
N ASN A 83 -0.99 -14.60 12.95
CA ASN A 83 -1.13 -13.60 13.99
C ASN A 83 -0.46 -14.13 15.27
N PRO A 84 0.48 -13.40 15.90
CA PRO A 84 1.14 -13.88 17.11
C PRO A 84 0.17 -14.14 18.28
N SER A 85 -1.04 -13.58 18.22
CA SER A 85 -2.10 -13.77 19.21
C SER A 85 -2.98 -15.00 18.95
N VAL A 86 -2.94 -15.61 17.76
CA VAL A 86 -3.76 -16.78 17.39
C VAL A 86 -3.06 -17.70 16.38
N SER A 87 -3.05 -19.01 16.63
CA SER A 87 -2.37 -20.00 15.77
C SER A 87 -3.30 -20.73 14.78
N GLU A 88 -4.46 -20.17 14.45
CA GLU A 88 -5.41 -20.77 13.51
C GLU A 88 -5.25 -20.17 12.12
N GLU A 89 -5.40 -20.98 11.07
CA GLU A 89 -5.22 -20.57 9.67
C GLU A 89 -6.14 -19.43 9.26
N ILE A 90 -7.30 -19.30 9.90
CA ILE A 90 -8.22 -18.20 9.65
C ILE A 90 -7.67 -16.84 10.11
N TYR A 91 -6.58 -16.81 10.88
CA TYR A 91 -5.92 -15.60 11.39
C TYR A 91 -4.50 -15.44 10.86
N VAL A 92 -4.31 -15.66 9.55
CA VAL A 92 -3.04 -15.43 8.87
C VAL A 92 -2.99 -14.11 8.12
N ASN A 93 -1.78 -13.55 8.08
CA ASN A 93 -1.40 -12.48 7.17
C ASN A 93 -0.55 -13.08 6.04
N ARG A 94 -0.85 -12.75 4.79
CA ARG A 94 -0.11 -13.24 3.61
C ARG A 94 0.48 -12.07 2.83
N LEU A 95 1.80 -11.94 2.82
CA LEU A 95 2.51 -11.03 1.92
C LEU A 95 2.67 -11.70 0.56
N SER A 96 2.04 -11.18 -0.47
CA SER A 96 2.24 -11.56 -1.87
C SER A 96 3.13 -10.53 -2.55
N VAL A 97 4.26 -10.98 -3.07
CA VAL A 97 5.25 -10.17 -3.78
C VAL A 97 5.25 -10.59 -5.23
N ASN A 98 4.96 -9.64 -6.13
CA ASN A 98 4.98 -9.88 -7.56
C ASN A 98 5.73 -8.74 -8.29
N ARG A 99 6.05 -8.89 -9.57
CA ARG A 99 6.86 -7.89 -10.31
C ARG A 99 6.26 -6.47 -10.38
N SER A 100 4.96 -6.34 -10.17
CA SER A 100 4.20 -5.11 -10.37
C SER A 100 3.63 -4.52 -9.07
N LEU A 101 3.53 -5.30 -7.99
CA LEU A 101 2.85 -4.93 -6.75
C LEU A 101 3.18 -5.88 -5.58
N LEU A 102 2.99 -5.34 -4.38
CA LEU A 102 3.18 -5.97 -3.08
C LEU A 102 1.85 -5.81 -2.38
N LEU A 103 1.29 -6.94 -1.94
CA LEU A 103 0.01 -7.02 -1.28
C LEU A 103 0.19 -7.75 0.03
N LEU A 104 -0.41 -7.23 1.08
CA LEU A 104 -0.58 -7.97 2.32
C LEU A 104 -2.06 -8.26 2.45
N TYR A 105 -2.41 -9.54 2.63
CA TYR A 105 -3.77 -9.98 2.82
C TYR A 105 -3.99 -10.42 4.26
N GLU A 106 -5.20 -10.20 4.77
CA GLU A 106 -5.72 -10.84 5.98
C GLU A 106 -6.89 -11.73 5.60
N TYR A 107 -6.97 -12.88 6.24
CA TYR A 107 -8.09 -13.79 6.09
C TYR A 107 -9.29 -13.40 6.99
N ASP A 108 -9.02 -12.79 8.17
CA ASP A 108 -9.95 -12.37 9.24
C ASP A 108 -10.76 -11.05 9.05
N GLY A 109 -10.27 -10.15 8.18
CA GLY A 109 -10.87 -8.84 7.93
C GLY A 109 -11.04 -7.92 9.16
N LEU A 110 -9.95 -7.71 9.90
CA LEU A 110 -9.81 -6.95 11.14
C LEU A 110 -10.80 -7.33 12.26
N LYS A 111 -11.57 -8.42 12.13
CA LYS A 111 -12.57 -8.81 13.14
C LYS A 111 -11.95 -9.04 14.51
N TYR A 112 -10.72 -9.55 14.57
CA TYR A 112 -9.99 -9.70 15.83
C TYR A 112 -9.74 -8.35 16.52
N PHE A 113 -9.63 -7.26 15.77
CA PHE A 113 -9.38 -5.91 16.27
C PHE A 113 -10.63 -5.21 16.81
N GLN A 114 -11.84 -5.71 16.51
CA GLN A 114 -13.09 -5.06 16.88
C GLN A 114 -13.72 -5.72 18.11
N THR A 115 -13.59 -5.05 19.26
CA THR A 115 -14.20 -5.45 20.53
C THR A 115 -15.09 -4.33 21.06
N GLU A 116 -15.90 -4.61 22.09
CA GLU A 116 -16.63 -3.54 22.80
C GLU A 116 -15.71 -2.63 23.63
N ASP A 117 -14.44 -3.02 23.83
CA ASP A 117 -13.45 -2.22 24.55
C ASP A 117 -12.70 -1.27 23.59
N VAL A 118 -13.12 0.00 23.61
CA VAL A 118 -12.52 1.09 22.83
C VAL A 118 -11.01 1.21 23.04
N LYS A 119 -10.51 1.06 24.28
CA LYS A 119 -9.07 1.22 24.54
C LYS A 119 -8.26 0.08 23.95
N LEU A 120 -8.80 -1.13 24.01
CA LEU A 120 -8.18 -2.30 23.39
C LEU A 120 -8.14 -2.15 21.87
N ASN A 121 -9.23 -1.66 21.26
CA ASN A 121 -9.28 -1.39 19.83
C ASN A 121 -8.24 -0.35 19.42
N GLU A 122 -8.16 0.80 20.10
CA GLU A 122 -7.16 1.83 19.85
C GLU A 122 -5.72 1.29 19.94
N GLN A 123 -5.41 0.49 20.96
CA GLN A 123 -4.08 -0.12 21.12
C GLN A 123 -3.73 -1.06 19.97
N ARG A 124 -4.69 -1.89 19.54
CA ARG A 124 -4.45 -2.84 18.47
C ARG A 124 -4.35 -2.16 17.11
N THR A 125 -5.19 -1.14 16.87
CA THR A 125 -5.07 -0.28 15.69
C THR A 125 -3.73 0.44 15.65
N GLN A 126 -3.23 0.93 16.80
CA GLN A 126 -1.91 1.53 16.87
C GLN A 126 -0.80 0.52 16.52
N ALA A 127 -0.84 -0.69 17.09
CA ALA A 127 0.13 -1.74 16.76
C ALA A 127 0.12 -2.07 15.25
N PHE A 128 -1.06 -2.09 14.63
CA PHE A 128 -1.20 -2.30 13.19
C PHE A 128 -0.64 -1.14 12.36
N LEU A 129 -0.89 0.10 12.78
CA LEU A 129 -0.31 1.30 12.17
C LEU A 129 1.22 1.32 12.28
N ASP A 130 1.78 0.80 13.38
CA ASP A 130 3.23 0.71 13.57
C ASP A 130 3.86 -0.25 12.56
N VAL A 131 3.25 -1.42 12.31
CA VAL A 131 3.70 -2.35 11.25
C VAL A 131 3.74 -1.65 9.89
N PHE A 132 2.66 -0.96 9.53
CA PHE A 132 2.58 -0.29 8.23
C PHE A 132 3.48 0.93 8.12
N THR A 133 3.70 1.64 9.20
CA THR A 133 4.63 2.76 9.26
C THR A 133 6.05 2.26 9.00
N ASP A 134 6.45 1.13 9.61
CA ASP A 134 7.75 0.52 9.37
C ASP A 134 7.90 0.01 7.93
N VAL A 135 6.87 -0.63 7.37
CA VAL A 135 6.87 -1.05 5.97
C VAL A 135 6.99 0.17 5.05
N ALA A 136 6.15 1.18 5.22
CA ALA A 136 6.18 2.41 4.43
C ALA A 136 7.48 3.20 4.60
N GLY A 137 8.17 3.03 5.72
CA GLY A 137 9.50 3.58 5.97
C GLY A 137 10.58 3.03 5.03
N HIS A 138 10.34 1.90 4.37
CA HIS A 138 11.29 1.35 3.42
C HIS A 138 11.60 2.34 2.27
N PRO A 139 12.86 2.73 2.02
CA PRO A 139 13.20 3.81 1.07
C PRO A 139 12.78 3.54 -0.38
N ALA A 140 12.61 2.27 -0.76
CA ALA A 140 12.15 1.94 -2.09
C ALA A 140 10.64 2.16 -2.26
N LEU A 141 9.85 2.05 -1.18
CA LEU A 141 8.39 2.18 -1.23
C LEU A 141 8.02 3.66 -1.19
N GLU A 142 7.55 4.19 -2.31
CA GLU A 142 7.15 5.61 -2.43
C GLU A 142 5.68 5.83 -2.06
N GLU A 143 4.89 4.75 -2.06
CA GLU A 143 3.52 4.72 -1.57
C GLU A 143 3.18 3.38 -0.93
N LEU A 144 2.26 3.43 0.02
CA LEU A 144 1.64 2.29 0.66
C LEU A 144 0.22 2.68 1.07
N TRP A 145 -0.77 1.92 0.64
CA TRP A 145 -2.16 2.13 1.01
C TRP A 145 -2.63 1.07 1.97
N MET A 146 -3.46 1.48 2.92
CA MET A 146 -4.21 0.59 3.79
C MET A 146 -5.60 0.38 3.21
N LEU A 147 -5.94 -0.86 2.90
CA LEU A 147 -7.29 -1.26 2.51
C LEU A 147 -7.90 -2.07 3.65
N ASP A 148 -9.08 -1.70 4.11
CA ASP A 148 -10.00 -2.69 4.68
C ASP A 148 -11.39 -2.25 4.21
N PHE A 149 -11.84 -2.90 3.13
CA PHE A 149 -12.99 -2.54 2.28
C PHE A 149 -12.90 -1.23 1.48
N ASP A 150 -12.28 -0.18 2.01
CA ASP A 150 -12.07 1.12 1.34
C ASP A 150 -10.61 1.59 1.56
N TRP A 151 -10.25 2.75 1.01
CA TRP A 151 -8.95 3.39 1.13
C TRP A 151 -8.85 4.06 2.52
N ASN A 152 -8.56 3.26 3.54
CA ASN A 152 -8.66 3.66 4.94
C ASN A 152 -7.53 4.57 5.37
N GLY A 153 -6.34 4.36 4.82
CA GLY A 153 -5.15 5.14 5.11
C GLY A 153 -4.13 5.11 3.98
N PHE A 154 -3.24 6.09 3.99
CA PHE A 154 -2.16 6.26 3.03
C PHE A 154 -0.86 6.56 3.78
N MET A 155 0.24 5.96 3.34
CA MET A 155 1.59 6.25 3.81
C MET A 155 2.51 6.38 2.61
N GLY A 156 3.00 7.56 2.31
CA GLY A 156 3.80 7.77 1.11
C GLY A 156 4.04 9.23 0.78
N LYS A 157 4.66 9.49 -0.36
CA LYS A 157 4.89 10.87 -0.81
C LYS A 157 3.56 11.53 -1.24
N PRO A 158 3.33 12.81 -0.89
CA PRO A 158 2.07 13.50 -1.19
C PRO A 158 1.65 13.45 -2.67
N ALA A 159 2.60 13.43 -3.59
CA ALA A 159 2.33 13.35 -5.03
C ALA A 159 1.49 12.13 -5.42
N TYR A 160 1.62 11.01 -4.70
CA TYR A 160 0.86 9.78 -4.97
C TYR A 160 -0.61 9.85 -4.51
N LEU A 161 -1.01 10.91 -3.81
CA LEU A 161 -2.43 11.21 -3.56
C LEU A 161 -3.11 11.87 -4.77
N TYR A 162 -2.33 12.51 -5.66
CA TYR A 162 -2.84 13.15 -6.87
C TYR A 162 -2.93 12.12 -8.01
N ARG A 163 -4.15 11.71 -8.34
CA ARG A 163 -4.43 10.57 -9.24
C ARG A 163 -5.36 10.96 -10.40
N PRO A 164 -4.85 11.66 -11.43
CA PRO A 164 -5.65 12.03 -12.59
C PRO A 164 -6.39 10.83 -13.17
N GLU A 165 -7.72 10.93 -13.26
CA GLU A 165 -8.60 9.80 -13.60
C GLU A 165 -8.17 9.03 -14.86
N PRO A 166 -7.77 9.67 -15.99
CA PRO A 166 -7.38 8.92 -17.18
C PRO A 166 -6.04 8.17 -17.06
N LEU A 167 -5.17 8.57 -16.12
CA LEU A 167 -3.97 7.78 -15.79
C LEU A 167 -4.33 6.67 -14.79
N TYR A 168 -5.18 6.99 -13.82
CA TYR A 168 -5.62 6.06 -12.79
C TYR A 168 -6.34 4.84 -13.34
N GLU A 169 -7.29 5.01 -14.25
CA GLU A 169 -7.98 3.90 -14.89
C GLU A 169 -7.03 2.94 -15.62
N ARG A 170 -5.91 3.45 -16.15
CA ARG A 170 -4.91 2.65 -16.86
C ARG A 170 -3.95 1.94 -15.92
N VAL A 171 -3.60 2.58 -14.81
CA VAL A 171 -2.76 1.95 -13.79
C VAL A 171 -3.55 0.86 -13.05
N GLU A 172 -4.87 1.06 -12.85
CA GLU A 172 -5.81 0.10 -12.24
C GLU A 172 -5.86 -1.25 -12.98
N ASP A 173 -5.61 -1.24 -14.27
CA ASP A 173 -5.45 -2.47 -15.03
C ASP A 173 -4.01 -3.00 -14.92
N THR A 174 -3.86 -4.08 -14.14
CA THR A 174 -2.58 -4.79 -13.91
C THR A 174 -1.83 -5.16 -15.19
N LEU A 175 -2.52 -5.29 -16.33
CA LEU A 175 -1.90 -5.57 -17.63
C LEU A 175 -1.09 -4.39 -18.19
N TYR A 176 -1.46 -3.15 -17.82
CA TYR A 176 -0.83 -1.92 -18.32
C TYR A 176 -0.04 -1.16 -17.26
N THR A 177 -0.08 -1.60 -15.99
CA THR A 177 0.65 -1.00 -14.89
C THR A 177 2.12 -0.74 -15.26
N THR A 178 2.86 -1.74 -15.75
CA THR A 178 4.28 -1.56 -16.12
C THR A 178 4.51 -0.53 -17.22
N ASP A 179 3.59 -0.40 -18.17
CA ASP A 179 3.71 0.55 -19.28
C ASP A 179 3.54 1.99 -18.79
N MET A 180 2.78 2.19 -17.70
CA MET A 180 2.47 3.50 -17.13
C MET A 180 3.56 4.06 -16.23
N LYS A 181 4.59 3.26 -15.90
CA LYS A 181 5.71 3.67 -15.02
C LYS A 181 6.29 5.04 -15.38
N ALA A 182 6.59 5.27 -16.66
CA ALA A 182 7.20 6.53 -17.10
C ALA A 182 6.24 7.72 -17.00
N ASP A 183 4.96 7.52 -17.32
CA ASP A 183 3.93 8.57 -17.23
C ASP A 183 3.66 8.93 -15.74
N VAL A 184 3.64 7.94 -14.84
CA VAL A 184 3.52 8.15 -13.39
C VAL A 184 4.75 8.85 -12.82
N SER A 185 5.96 8.41 -13.18
CA SER A 185 7.20 9.02 -12.67
C SER A 185 7.30 10.50 -13.04
N ARG A 186 7.00 10.84 -14.30
CA ARG A 186 6.96 12.24 -14.75
C ARG A 186 5.90 13.04 -14.00
N LEU A 187 4.71 12.46 -13.78
CA LEU A 187 3.64 13.14 -13.05
C LEU A 187 4.06 13.48 -11.61
N VAL A 188 4.72 12.55 -10.93
CA VAL A 188 5.24 12.75 -9.57
C VAL A 188 6.30 13.86 -9.56
N GLU A 189 7.26 13.82 -10.47
CA GLU A 189 8.30 14.85 -10.59
C GLU A 189 7.70 16.24 -10.86
N GLU A 190 6.74 16.34 -11.79
CA GLU A 190 6.07 17.61 -12.11
C GLU A 190 5.22 18.10 -10.92
N PHE A 191 4.55 17.20 -10.20
CA PHE A 191 3.78 17.56 -9.01
C PHE A 191 4.70 18.14 -7.94
N GLU A 192 5.79 17.43 -7.59
CA GLU A 192 6.74 17.86 -6.56
C GLU A 192 7.44 19.17 -6.90
N ALA A 193 7.63 19.46 -8.19
CA ALA A 193 8.21 20.73 -8.65
C ALA A 193 7.27 21.95 -8.47
N HIS A 194 5.96 21.73 -8.30
CA HIS A 194 4.96 22.81 -8.41
C HIS A 194 3.99 22.92 -7.24
N VAL A 195 3.80 21.83 -6.49
CA VAL A 195 2.90 21.73 -5.35
C VAL A 195 3.75 21.52 -4.08
N PRO A 196 3.87 22.55 -3.22
CA PRO A 196 4.59 22.41 -1.95
C PRO A 196 3.97 21.34 -1.07
N ARG A 197 4.82 20.57 -0.38
CA ARG A 197 4.38 19.53 0.54
C ARG A 197 3.51 20.08 1.66
N GLU A 198 3.87 21.24 2.20
CA GLU A 198 3.15 21.93 3.26
C GLU A 198 1.73 22.29 2.83
N TRP A 199 1.54 22.68 1.56
CA TRP A 199 0.20 22.94 1.01
C TRP A 199 -0.68 21.70 1.04
N VAL A 200 -0.12 20.52 0.73
CA VAL A 200 -0.86 19.25 0.78
C VAL A 200 -1.18 18.86 2.23
N ILE A 201 -0.21 19.02 3.15
CA ILE A 201 -0.40 18.73 4.57
C ILE A 201 -1.51 19.63 5.14
N ASP A 202 -1.45 20.94 4.92
CA ASP A 202 -2.45 21.89 5.37
C ASP A 202 -3.84 21.52 4.83
N TYR A 203 -3.95 21.21 3.53
CA TYR A 203 -5.19 20.77 2.91
C TYR A 203 -5.79 19.53 3.60
N LEU A 204 -4.94 18.54 3.87
CA LEU A 204 -5.37 17.29 4.51
C LEU A 204 -5.77 17.53 5.96
N GLN A 205 -5.00 18.31 6.72
CA GLN A 205 -5.30 18.63 8.13
C GLN A 205 -6.59 19.45 8.26
N ASP A 206 -6.85 20.40 7.36
CA ASP A 206 -8.08 21.20 7.37
C ASP A 206 -9.35 20.34 7.17
N ARG A 207 -9.22 19.23 6.44
CA ARG A 207 -10.36 18.36 6.10
C ARG A 207 -10.49 17.13 6.97
N LEU A 208 -9.37 16.61 7.47
CA LEU A 208 -9.32 15.37 8.23
C LEU A 208 -9.04 15.62 9.72
N GLY A 209 -8.55 16.79 10.12
CA GLY A 209 -8.02 17.05 11.44
C GLY A 209 -6.51 16.78 11.53
N ALA A 210 -5.81 17.55 12.37
CA ALA A 210 -4.37 17.48 12.53
C ALA A 210 -3.88 16.08 12.98
N GLU A 211 -4.69 15.38 13.76
CA GLU A 211 -4.39 14.03 14.24
C GLU A 211 -4.42 12.96 13.15
N SER A 212 -5.06 13.24 12.01
CA SER A 212 -5.15 12.32 10.87
C SER A 212 -3.94 12.40 9.94
N VAL A 213 -3.07 13.39 10.10
CA VAL A 213 -1.91 13.61 9.21
C VAL A 213 -0.63 13.68 10.03
N GLN A 214 0.31 12.79 9.74
CA GLN A 214 1.61 12.77 10.39
C GLN A 214 2.72 12.81 9.32
N GLU A 215 3.69 13.71 9.49
CA GLU A 215 4.91 13.67 8.69
C GLU A 215 5.77 12.45 9.04
N MET A 216 6.35 11.85 8.02
CA MET A 216 7.27 10.73 8.11
C MET A 216 8.62 11.12 7.51
N GLU A 217 9.61 10.23 7.66
CA GLU A 217 10.92 10.38 7.02
C GLU A 217 10.80 10.37 5.48
N ASP A 218 11.87 10.79 4.79
CA ASP A 218 11.97 10.83 3.32
C ASP A 218 10.87 11.64 2.62
N GLY A 219 10.28 12.62 3.31
CA GLY A 219 9.24 13.49 2.76
C GLY A 219 7.86 12.81 2.63
N LYS A 220 7.69 11.62 3.20
CA LYS A 220 6.42 10.89 3.23
C LYS A 220 5.47 11.46 4.29
N ILE A 221 4.20 11.14 4.14
CA ILE A 221 3.15 11.45 5.12
C ILE A 221 2.31 10.21 5.37
N ARG A 222 1.85 10.04 6.61
CA ARG A 222 0.74 9.16 6.97
C ARG A 222 -0.54 9.96 7.00
N VAL A 223 -1.59 9.44 6.37
CA VAL A 223 -2.92 10.03 6.29
C VAL A 223 -3.95 8.97 6.67
N LEU A 224 -4.78 9.26 7.66
CA LEU A 224 -5.91 8.42 8.08
C LEU A 224 -7.22 9.07 7.63
N PHE A 225 -7.94 8.40 6.72
CA PHE A 225 -9.27 8.81 6.27
C PHE A 225 -10.38 8.35 7.22
N TYR A 226 -10.01 7.52 8.19
CA TYR A 226 -10.88 6.98 9.22
C TYR A 226 -10.48 7.52 10.59
N ASP A 227 -11.34 7.29 11.58
CA ASP A 227 -11.03 7.56 12.97
C ASP A 227 -9.90 6.68 13.51
N ARG A 228 -9.51 6.93 14.77
CA ARG A 228 -8.35 6.29 15.41
C ARG A 228 -8.49 4.78 15.57
N GLU A 229 -9.71 4.27 15.58
CA GLU A 229 -10.01 2.84 15.62
C GLU A 229 -10.11 2.22 14.21
N LEU A 230 -10.03 3.02 13.14
CA LEU A 230 -10.28 2.64 11.75
C LEU A 230 -11.69 2.06 11.52
N THR A 231 -12.66 2.43 12.37
CA THR A 231 -14.04 1.91 12.29
C THR A 231 -14.99 2.88 11.58
N LYS A 232 -14.67 4.18 11.60
CA LYS A 232 -15.53 5.22 11.03
C LYS A 232 -14.82 6.08 10.01
N ASN A 233 -15.30 6.06 8.78
CA ASN A 233 -14.83 6.94 7.71
C ASN A 233 -15.13 8.41 8.04
N LYS A 234 -14.10 9.27 8.11
CA LYS A 234 -14.19 10.70 8.43
C LYS A 234 -14.65 11.54 7.23
N VAL A 235 -14.41 11.04 6.02
CA VAL A 235 -14.76 11.72 4.75
C VAL A 235 -15.99 11.14 4.06
N GLY A 236 -16.60 10.11 4.65
CA GLY A 236 -17.75 9.38 4.13
C GLY A 236 -17.44 8.49 2.91
N ASN A 237 -16.59 8.95 2.00
CA ASN A 237 -16.14 8.19 0.83
C ASN A 237 -14.75 8.67 0.38
N THR A 238 -13.73 7.83 0.54
CA THR A 238 -12.35 8.23 0.26
C THR A 238 -12.13 8.54 -1.22
N ARG A 239 -12.76 7.80 -2.14
CA ARG A 239 -12.66 8.09 -3.59
C ARG A 239 -13.18 9.48 -3.95
N LYS A 240 -14.32 9.91 -3.38
CA LYS A 240 -14.85 11.27 -3.58
C LYS A 240 -13.91 12.32 -3.00
N PHE A 241 -13.31 12.04 -1.84
CA PHE A 241 -12.31 12.92 -1.24
C PHE A 241 -11.10 13.11 -2.15
N LEU A 242 -10.55 12.02 -2.69
CA LEU A 242 -9.40 12.07 -3.61
C LEU A 242 -9.71 12.83 -4.90
N ARG A 243 -10.90 12.68 -5.48
CA ARG A 243 -11.35 13.48 -6.63
C ARG A 243 -11.46 14.97 -6.30
N ALA A 244 -11.92 15.32 -5.09
CA ALA A 244 -11.97 16.71 -4.65
C ALA A 244 -10.56 17.27 -4.43
N PHE A 245 -9.64 16.47 -3.87
CA PHE A 245 -8.23 16.83 -3.74
C PHE A 245 -7.59 17.08 -5.11
N GLU A 246 -7.76 16.17 -6.07
CA GLU A 246 -7.30 16.33 -7.46
C GLU A 246 -7.76 17.66 -8.05
N ARG A 247 -9.05 17.97 -7.95
CA ARG A 247 -9.61 19.24 -8.44
C ARG A 247 -8.97 20.46 -7.78
N HIS A 248 -8.76 20.45 -6.46
CA HIS A 248 -8.17 21.60 -5.77
C HIS A 248 -6.68 21.76 -6.09
N VAL A 249 -5.94 20.66 -6.30
CA VAL A 249 -4.58 20.70 -6.85
C VAL A 249 -4.58 21.34 -8.24
N ASP A 250 -5.50 20.90 -9.12
CA ASP A 250 -5.63 21.46 -10.47
C ASP A 250 -5.93 22.96 -10.43
N GLU A 251 -6.88 23.39 -9.59
CA GLU A 251 -7.20 24.82 -9.39
C GLU A 251 -6.00 25.62 -8.89
N TYR A 252 -5.25 25.09 -7.92
CA TYR A 252 -4.04 25.69 -7.40
C TYR A 252 -2.97 25.89 -8.49
N LEU A 253 -2.80 24.90 -9.36
CA LEU A 253 -1.83 24.94 -10.45
C LEU A 253 -2.28 25.84 -11.61
N LEU A 254 -3.59 25.84 -11.91
CA LEU A 254 -4.19 26.70 -12.94
C LEU A 254 -3.98 28.18 -12.62
N GLN A 255 -4.05 28.58 -11.34
CA GLN A 255 -3.71 29.94 -10.90
C GLN A 255 -2.26 30.33 -11.22
N LYS A 256 -1.37 29.35 -11.38
CA LYS A 256 0.04 29.52 -11.77
C LYS A 256 0.27 29.30 -13.27
N GLY A 257 -0.77 29.01 -14.05
CA GLY A 257 -0.66 28.68 -15.48
C GLY A 257 -0.09 27.29 -15.77
N ILE A 258 -0.10 26.38 -14.80
CA ILE A 258 0.50 25.04 -14.87
C ILE A 258 -0.61 23.97 -15.04
N ARG A 259 -0.29 22.87 -15.75
CA ARG A 259 -1.16 21.70 -15.87
C ARG A 259 -0.32 20.42 -15.91
N LEU A 260 -0.44 19.58 -14.88
CA LEU A 260 0.40 18.39 -14.66
C LEU A 260 0.09 17.20 -15.58
N TYR A 261 -1.19 16.98 -15.91
CA TYR A 261 -1.55 15.88 -16.81
C TYR A 261 -2.44 16.38 -17.95
N LYS A 262 -1.87 16.31 -19.16
CA LYS A 262 -2.58 16.43 -20.42
C LYS A 262 -2.71 15.01 -20.93
N GLY A 263 -3.78 14.31 -20.52
CA GLY A 263 -3.98 12.91 -20.90
C GLY A 263 -3.63 12.69 -22.37
N ARG A 264 -2.92 11.60 -22.69
CA ARG A 264 -2.64 11.27 -24.09
C ARG A 264 -3.98 11.31 -24.81
N GLY A 265 -4.13 12.26 -25.73
CA GLY A 265 -5.33 12.36 -26.54
C GLY A 265 -5.64 10.99 -27.12
N ASN A 266 -6.93 10.67 -27.25
CA ASN A 266 -7.49 9.43 -27.79
C ASN A 266 -7.14 9.24 -29.29
N ASN A 267 -5.88 9.38 -29.67
CA ASN A 267 -5.34 9.15 -31.00
C ASN A 267 -5.05 7.66 -31.15
N GLY A 268 -6.12 6.87 -31.25
CA GLY A 268 -5.99 5.42 -31.41
C GLY A 268 -7.25 4.69 -31.87
N ARG A 269 -8.39 5.36 -32.04
CA ARG A 269 -9.55 4.79 -32.75
C ARG A 269 -9.93 5.67 -33.93
N ARG A 270 -9.20 5.48 -35.02
CA ARG A 270 -9.63 5.75 -36.40
C ARG A 270 -9.15 4.60 -37.30
N ASN A 271 -9.97 3.56 -37.37
CA ASN A 271 -10.70 3.12 -38.56
C ASN A 271 -11.40 1.81 -38.25
#